data_AF-A0A925CGC7-F1
#
_entry.id   AF-A0A925CGC7-F1
#
_cell.length_a   1.000
_cell.length_b   1.000
_cell.length_c   1.000
_cell.angle_alpha   90.00
_cell.angle_beta   90.00
_cell.angle_gamma   90.00
#
_symmetry.space_group_name_H-M   'P 1'
#
loop_
_entity.id
_entity.type
_entity.pdbx_description
1 polymer ?
#
loop_
_entity_poly.entity_id
_entity_poly.type
_entity_poly.pdbx_seq_one_letter_code
_entity_poly.pdbx_strand_id
1 'polypeptide(L)' 'MKIVELIGYWLVVIGGVTWGLVGLSMLISGDMSWNIVNILLGSWPMVEAVVYVLVGLSAVWMLVMTKGKPAATSSM' A
#
# COMPACT_ATOMS: atom_id res chain seq x y z
N MET A 1 -1.42 -3.48 -24.16
CA MET A 1 -2.80 -3.03 -23.86
C MET A 1 -2.66 -1.81 -22.96
N LYS A 2 -2.25 -0.68 -23.53
CA LYS A 2 -1.55 0.39 -22.80
C LYS A 2 -2.42 1.08 -21.73
N ILE A 3 -3.73 1.19 -21.98
CA ILE A 3 -4.66 1.81 -21.04
C ILE A 3 -4.87 0.94 -19.79
N VAL A 4 -4.89 -0.39 -19.95
CA VAL A 4 -5.09 -1.34 -18.84
C VAL A 4 -3.86 -1.38 -17.95
N GLU A 5 -2.67 -1.32 -18.55
CA GLU A 5 -1.39 -1.22 -17.83
C GLU A 5 -1.31 0.09 -17.02
N LEU A 6 -1.72 1.22 -17.61
CA LEU A 6 -1.74 2.51 -16.92
C LEU A 6 -2.75 2.53 -15.76
N ILE A 7 -3.96 2.00 -15.99
CA ILE A 7 -5.01 1.92 -14.96
C ILE A 7 -4.54 1.00 -13.82
N GLY A 8 -4.00 -0.18 -14.14
CA GLY A 8 -3.48 -1.12 -13.16
C GLY A 8 -2.37 -0.51 -12.30
N TYR A 9 -1.44 0.23 -12.90
CA TYR A 9 -0.38 0.92 -12.17
C TYR A 9 -0.94 1.90 -11.13
N TRP A 10 -1.86 2.78 -11.54
CA TRP A 10 -2.44 3.76 -10.62
C TRP A 10 -3.30 3.12 -9.55
N LEU A 11 -4.04 2.04 -9.86
CA LEU A 11 -4.79 1.28 -8.86
C LEU A 11 -3.87 0.68 -7.79
N VAL A 12 -2.74 0.09 -8.19
CA VAL A 12 -1.75 -0.47 -7.25
C VAL A 12 -1.09 0.61 -6.40
N VAL A 13 -0.74 1.75 -7.00
CA VAL A 13 -0.14 2.88 -6.28
C VAL A 13 -1.10 3.48 -5.27
N ILE A 14 -2.31 3.82 -5.69
CA ILE A 14 -3.32 4.43 -4.83
C ILE A 14 -3.69 3.47 -3.70
N GLY A 15 -3.96 2.20 -4.05
CA GLY A 15 -4.20 1.14 -3.08
C GLY A 15 -3.04 1.02 -2.10
N GLY A 16 -1.84 0.70 -2.57
CA GLY A 16 -0.71 0.46 -1.68
C GLY A 16 -0.41 1.64 -0.75
N VAL A 17 -0.45 2.89 -1.24
CA VAL A 17 -0.23 4.08 -0.39
C VAL A 17 -1.32 4.22 0.67
N THR A 18 -2.60 4.02 0.34
CA THR A 18 -3.70 4.07 1.32
C THR A 18 -3.53 3.02 2.40
N TRP A 19 -3.23 1.77 2.03
CA TRP A 19 -3.00 0.70 2.99
C TRP A 19 -1.75 0.96 3.85
N GLY A 20 -0.70 1.57 3.26
CA GLY A 20 0.46 2.10 3.97
C GLY A 20 0.14 3.07 5.09
N LEU A 21 -0.72 4.05 4.79
CA LEU A 21 -1.16 5.04 5.76
C LEU A 21 -2.02 4.43 6.86
N VAL A 22 -2.82 3.39 6.56
CA VAL A 22 -3.55 2.60 7.57
C VAL A 22 -2.58 1.84 8.48
N GLY A 23 -1.56 1.18 7.94
CA GLY A 23 -0.52 0.53 8.76
C GLY A 23 0.25 1.53 9.63
N LEU A 24 0.56 2.70 9.08
CA LEU A 24 1.26 3.75 9.79
C LEU A 24 0.39 4.35 10.90
N SER A 25 -0.91 4.55 10.65
CA SER A 25 -1.84 5.04 11.66
C SER A 25 -2.06 4.00 12.77
N MET A 26 -2.09 2.70 12.44
CA MET A 26 -2.11 1.62 13.44
C MET A 26 -0.86 1.64 14.33
N LEU A 27 0.30 1.98 13.76
CA LEU A 27 1.57 2.04 14.50
C LEU A 27 1.72 3.32 15.35
N ILE A 28 1.23 4.46 14.87
CA ILE A 28 1.35 5.77 15.53
C ILE A 28 0.25 6.00 16.57
N SER A 29 -1.00 5.70 16.22
CA SER A 29 -2.13 6.03 17.08
C SER A 29 -2.30 5.01 18.22
N GLY A 30 -1.78 3.79 18.12
CA GLY A 30 -1.92 2.75 19.14
C GLY A 30 -3.36 2.34 19.47
N ASP A 31 -4.35 3.02 18.88
CA ASP A 31 -5.75 2.92 19.19
C ASP A 31 -6.40 1.79 18.39
N MET A 32 -6.47 0.65 19.06
CA MET A 32 -7.30 -0.51 18.77
C MET A 32 -8.81 -0.22 18.87
N SER A 33 -9.29 1.00 18.58
CA SER A 33 -10.61 1.45 19.05
C SER A 33 -11.82 1.10 18.18
N TRP A 34 -11.66 0.29 17.10
CA TRP A 34 -12.79 -0.25 16.32
C TRP A 34 -12.60 -1.70 15.83
N ASN A 35 -11.74 -2.48 16.48
CA ASN A 35 -11.36 -3.80 15.97
C ASN A 35 -12.35 -4.90 16.39
N ILE A 36 -13.41 -5.10 15.59
CA ILE A 36 -14.18 -6.37 15.53
C ILE A 36 -13.22 -7.56 15.28
N VAL A 37 -12.09 -7.30 14.61
CA VAL A 37 -10.96 -8.21 14.38
C VAL A 37 -10.18 -8.54 15.66
N ASN A 38 -10.07 -7.66 16.67
CA ASN A 38 -9.46 -8.00 17.97
C ASN A 38 -10.35 -8.96 18.77
N ILE A 39 -11.67 -8.78 18.65
CA ILE A 39 -12.67 -9.64 19.30
C ILE A 39 -12.75 -11.02 18.61
N LEU A 40 -12.43 -11.12 17.32
CA LEU A 40 -12.56 -12.36 16.53
C LEU A 40 -11.25 -13.11 16.26
N LEU A 41 -10.10 -12.43 16.10
CA LEU A 41 -8.88 -13.04 15.56
C LEU A 41 -7.71 -13.17 16.53
N GLY A 42 -7.63 -12.43 17.63
CA GLY A 42 -6.63 -12.67 18.71
C GLY A 42 -5.16 -12.80 18.27
N SER A 43 -4.82 -12.47 17.02
CA SER A 43 -3.60 -12.92 16.37
C SER A 43 -2.87 -11.72 15.77
N TRP A 44 -1.99 -11.13 16.57
CA TRP A 44 -0.87 -10.30 16.12
C TRP A 44 -1.21 -9.03 15.29
N PRO A 45 -2.04 -8.12 15.83
CA PRO A 45 -2.36 -6.84 15.16
C PRO A 45 -1.12 -5.98 14.84
N MET A 46 -0.02 -6.18 15.57
CA MET A 46 1.25 -5.51 15.29
C MET A 46 1.93 -6.03 14.01
N VAL A 47 1.81 -7.32 13.70
CA VAL A 47 2.38 -7.89 12.46
C VAL A 47 1.61 -7.40 11.24
N GLU A 48 0.28 -7.32 11.35
CA GLU A 48 -0.58 -6.75 10.31
C GLU A 48 -0.20 -5.30 9.98
N ALA A 49 -0.04 -4.46 11.02
CA ALA A 49 0.37 -3.07 10.84
C ALA A 49 1.72 -2.95 10.12
N VAL A 50 2.71 -3.78 10.47
CA VAL A 50 4.02 -3.80 9.80
C VAL A 50 3.89 -4.18 8.34
N VAL A 51 3.11 -5.22 8.00
CA VAL A 51 2.87 -5.62 6.61
C VAL A 51 2.24 -4.48 5.81
N TYR A 52 1.25 -3.79 6.37
CA TYR A 52 0.61 -2.65 5.72
C TYR A 52 1.57 -1.50 5.47
N VAL A 53 2.42 -1.15 6.43
CA VAL A 53 3.48 -0.15 6.23
C VAL A 53 4.42 -0.55 5.10
N LEU A 54 4.85 -1.82 5.03
CA LEU A 54 5.73 -2.33 3.97
C LEU A 54 5.07 -2.28 2.59
N VAL A 55 3.77 -2.59 2.50
CA VAL A 55 2.98 -2.43 1.25
C VAL A 55 2.92 -0.97 0.83
N GLY A 56 2.70 -0.06 1.78
CA GLY A 56 2.76 1.39 1.57
C GLY A 56 4.08 1.88 1.01
N LEU A 57 5.18 1.49 1.68
CA LEU A 57 6.54 1.84 1.25
C LEU A 57 6.83 1.28 -0.14
N SER A 58 6.34 0.09 -0.48
CA SER A 58 6.49 -0.50 -1.81
C SER A 58 5.77 0.32 -2.89
N ALA A 59 4.58 0.83 -2.60
CA ALA A 59 3.85 1.69 -3.54
C ALA A 59 4.50 3.07 -3.72
N VAL A 60 5.02 3.67 -2.64
CA VAL A 60 5.82 4.90 -2.72
C VAL A 60 7.11 4.66 -3.50
N TRP A 61 7.75 3.50 -3.31
CA TRP A 61 8.94 3.11 -4.05
C TRP A 61 8.66 2.97 -5.56
N MET A 62 7.53 2.36 -5.94
CA MET A 62 7.09 2.32 -7.34
C MET A 62 6.90 3.73 -7.92
N LEU A 63 6.32 4.67 -7.16
CA LEU A 63 6.19 6.07 -7.58
C LEU A 63 7.54 6.77 -7.76
N VAL A 64 8.51 6.52 -6.89
CA VAL A 64 9.83 7.17 -6.94
C VAL A 64 10.70 6.56 -8.04
N MET A 65 10.69 5.23 -8.20
CA MET A 65 11.51 4.54 -9.22
C MET A 65 10.95 4.64 -10.63
N THR A 66 9.63 4.77 -10.81
CA THR A 66 9.05 5.00 -12.15
C THR A 66 9.43 6.37 -12.73
N LYS A 67 9.93 7.33 -11.94
CA LYS A 67 10.53 8.56 -12.48
C LYS A 67 11.77 8.30 -13.37
N GLY A 68 12.36 7.09 -13.31
CA GLY A 68 13.45 6.68 -14.19
C GLY A 68 13.03 6.04 -15.53
N LYS A 69 11.75 5.73 -15.72
CA LYS A 69 11.22 5.22 -17.00
C LYS A 69 9.85 5.81 -17.27
N PRO A 70 9.70 6.70 -18.28
CA PRO A 70 8.39 7.17 -18.67
C PRO A 70 7.52 5.96 -19.03
N ALA A 71 6.34 5.88 -18.42
CA ALA A 71 5.37 4.77 -18.54
C ALA A 71 4.77 4.61 -19.95
N ALA A 72 5.46 5.07 -21.01
CA ALA A 72 4.97 5.10 -22.37
C ALA A 72 6.05 4.96 -23.45
N THR A 73 7.28 4.54 -23.13
CA THR A 73 8.33 4.37 -24.17
C THR A 73 8.89 2.96 -24.21
N SER A 74 8.05 2.02 -24.64
CA SER A 74 8.51 0.85 -25.39
C SER A 74 7.45 0.50 -26.44
N SER A 75 7.26 1.41 -27.39
CA SER A 75 7.05 0.99 -28.77
C SER A 75 8.44 0.82 -29.39
N MET A 76 8.94 -0.42 -29.37
CA MET A 76 9.95 -0.95 -30.27
C MET A 76 9.98 -2.46 -30.08
#